data_AF-A0A7V4BTN7-F1
#
_entry.id   AF-A0A7V4BTN7-F1
#
_cell.length_a   1.000
_cell.length_b   1.000
_cell.length_c   1.000
_cell.angle_alpha   90.00
_cell.angle_beta   90.00
_cell.angle_gamma   90.00
#
_symmetry.space_group_name_H-M   'P 1'
#
loop_
_entity.id
_entity.type
_entity.pdbx_description
1 polymer ?
#
loop_
_entity_poly.entity_id
_entity_poly.type
_entity_poly.pdbx_seq_one_letter_code
_entity_poly.pdbx_strand_id
1 'polypeptide(L)'
;QNPSYVKHGVIHYSVPNLPSRVPRTASIALSNILLPILLKTGRRGGISALLKEDKGLRQGVYLLNGILTHAQIGKLYDLPSSDIDLLMAAF
;
A
#
# COMPACT_ATOMS: atom_id res chain seq x y z
N GLN A 1 -28.48 6.11 1.17
CA GLN A 1 -28.43 4.78 0.54
C GLN A 1 -28.57 3.74 1.63
N ASN A 2 -29.35 2.67 1.40
CA ASN A 2 -29.49 1.57 2.35
C ASN A 2 -28.18 0.75 2.35
N PRO A 3 -27.41 0.75 3.45
CA PRO A 3 -26.08 0.14 3.48
C PRO A 3 -26.12 -1.39 3.63
N SER A 4 -27.32 -1.94 3.82
CA SER A 4 -27.57 -3.36 3.98
C SER A 4 -28.61 -3.86 2.97
N TYR A 5 -28.45 -5.09 2.52
CA TYR A 5 -29.41 -5.80 1.66
C TYR A 5 -29.54 -7.26 2.08
N VAL A 6 -30.67 -7.90 1.80
CA VAL A 6 -30.90 -9.32 2.11
C VAL A 6 -30.63 -10.17 0.89
N LYS A 7 -29.81 -11.20 1.02
CA LYS A 7 -29.56 -12.20 -0.02
C LYS A 7 -29.42 -13.59 0.60
N HIS A 8 -30.17 -14.56 0.07
CA HIS A 8 -30.29 -15.92 0.62
C HIS A 8 -30.72 -15.95 2.10
N GLY A 9 -31.61 -15.04 2.51
CA GLY A 9 -32.08 -14.94 3.90
C GLY A 9 -31.10 -14.30 4.89
N VAL A 10 -29.92 -13.84 4.43
CA VAL A 10 -28.89 -13.20 5.27
C VAL A 10 -28.81 -11.70 4.96
N ILE A 11 -28.61 -10.86 5.98
CA ILE A 11 -28.37 -9.42 5.84
C ILE A 11 -26.89 -9.19 5.54
N HIS A 12 -26.57 -8.60 4.39
CA HIS A 12 -25.22 -8.27 3.94
C HIS A 12 -24.97 -6.77 4.14
N TYR A 13 -23.89 -6.41 4.84
CA TYR A 13 -23.42 -5.03 4.99
C TYR A 13 -22.08 -4.87 4.27
N SER A 14 -22.07 -4.22 3.11
CA SER A 14 -20.90 -4.18 2.20
C SER A 14 -20.48 -2.75 1.87
N VAL A 15 -20.48 -1.86 2.87
CA VAL A 15 -20.04 -0.47 2.70
C VAL A 15 -18.52 -0.41 2.58
N PRO A 16 -17.95 0.07 1.45
CA PRO A 16 -16.52 0.23 1.30
C PRO A 16 -16.01 1.37 2.19
N ASN A 17 -14.72 1.34 2.54
CA ASN A 17 -14.07 2.39 3.32
C ASN A 17 -14.81 2.71 4.64
N LEU A 18 -15.20 1.67 5.39
CA LEU A 18 -15.83 1.82 6.70
C LEU A 18 -15.06 2.73 7.68
N PRO A 19 -13.71 2.75 7.71
CA PRO A 19 -12.97 3.67 8.58
C PRO A 19 -13.30 5.16 8.37
N SER A 20 -13.77 5.55 7.18
CA SER A 20 -14.20 6.93 6.90
C SER A 20 -15.38 7.40 7.74
N ARG A 21 -16.20 6.47 8.29
CA ARG A 21 -17.30 6.79 9.20
C ARG A 21 -16.82 7.19 10.59
N VAL A 22 -15.58 6.86 10.95
CA VAL A 22 -14.91 7.23 12.20
C VAL A 22 -13.59 7.94 11.92
N PRO A 23 -13.64 9.08 11.20
CA PRO A 23 -12.47 9.65 10.54
C PRO A 23 -11.38 10.08 11.52
N ARG A 24 -11.75 10.64 12.69
CA ARG A 24 -10.76 11.04 13.71
C ARG A 24 -9.94 9.86 14.21
N THR A 25 -10.61 8.76 14.55
CA THR A 25 -9.94 7.54 15.04
C THR A 25 -9.13 6.88 13.93
N ALA A 26 -9.70 6.77 12.71
CA ALA A 26 -9.01 6.18 11.57
C ALA A 26 -7.74 6.96 11.19
N SER A 27 -7.81 8.29 11.15
CA SER A 27 -6.65 9.14 10.86
C SER A 27 -5.57 8.99 11.91
N ILE A 28 -5.90 9.02 13.21
CA ILE A 28 -4.91 8.82 14.28
C ILE A 28 -4.24 7.44 14.16
N ALA A 29 -5.02 6.38 13.95
CA ALA A 29 -4.49 5.03 13.79
C ALA A 29 -3.55 4.92 12.57
N LEU A 30 -3.96 5.46 11.42
CA LEU A 30 -3.15 5.47 10.21
C LEU A 30 -1.87 6.30 10.39
N SER A 31 -1.97 7.48 11.00
CA SER A 31 -0.82 8.34 11.31
C SER A 31 0.19 7.65 12.22
N ASN A 32 -0.27 6.92 13.24
CA ASN A 32 0.62 6.19 14.15
C ASN A 32 1.46 5.11 13.43
N ILE A 33 0.92 4.52 12.36
CA ILE A 33 1.61 3.52 11.53
C ILE A 33 2.55 4.21 10.52
N LEU A 34 2.10 5.28 9.86
CA LEU A 34 2.85 5.93 8.78
C LEU A 34 3.98 6.84 9.30
N LEU A 35 3.79 7.50 10.44
CA LEU A 35 4.73 8.49 10.96
C LEU A 35 6.15 7.91 11.19
N PRO A 36 6.33 6.72 11.81
CA PRO A 36 7.66 6.11 11.95
C PRO A 36 8.36 5.89 10.61
N ILE A 37 7.62 5.44 9.58
CA ILE A 37 8.15 5.20 8.23
C ILE A 37 8.61 6.53 7.63
N LEU A 38 7.78 7.58 7.71
CA LEU A 38 8.12 8.92 7.20
C LEU A 38 9.36 9.51 7.90
N LEU A 39 9.44 9.39 9.22
CA LEU A 39 10.60 9.86 9.98
C LEU A 39 11.87 9.09 9.62
N LYS A 40 11.77 7.77 9.44
CA LYS A 40 12.89 6.92 9.01
C LYS A 40 13.36 7.33 7.61
N THR A 41 12.44 7.58 6.67
CA THR A 41 12.74 8.09 5.32
C THR A 41 13.51 9.41 5.38
N GLY A 42 13.04 10.38 6.19
CA GLY A 42 13.69 11.68 6.32
C GLY A 42 15.10 11.60 6.90
N ARG A 43 15.32 10.73 7.90
CA ARG A 43 16.65 10.53 8.52
C ARG A 43 17.65 9.80 7.64
N ARG A 44 17.17 8.92 6.75
CA ARG A 44 18.02 8.09 5.87
C ARG A 44 18.37 8.77 4.54
N GLY A 45 17.97 10.02 4.34
CA GLY A 45 18.27 10.75 3.09
C GLY A 45 17.36 10.39 1.92
N GLY A 46 16.16 9.82 2.19
CA GLY A 46 15.13 9.59 1.18
C GLY A 46 14.62 8.15 1.10
N ILE A 47 13.62 7.95 0.24
CA ILE A 47 12.91 6.67 0.11
C ILE A 47 13.81 5.57 -0.47
N SER A 48 14.70 5.91 -1.40
CA SER A 48 15.61 4.94 -2.03
C SER A 48 16.57 4.31 -1.02
N ALA A 49 17.12 5.11 -0.10
CA ALA A 49 17.96 4.60 0.97
C ALA A 49 17.17 3.69 1.92
N LEU A 50 15.93 4.07 2.25
CA LEU A 50 15.06 3.26 3.09
C LEU A 50 14.71 1.92 2.44
N LEU A 51 14.42 1.91 1.13
CA LEU A 51 14.17 0.67 0.38
C LEU A 51 15.40 -0.24 0.35
N LYS A 52 16.62 0.30 0.29
CA LYS A 52 17.85 -0.52 0.37
C LYS A 52 18.01 -1.22 1.74
N GLU A 53 17.55 -0.62 2.83
CA GLU A 53 17.64 -1.20 4.17
C GLU A 53 16.44 -2.11 4.53
N ASP A 54 15.24 -1.75 4.12
CA ASP A 54 13.99 -2.34 4.61
C ASP A 54 13.30 -3.20 3.55
N LYS A 55 13.57 -4.51 3.59
CA LYS A 55 12.94 -5.48 2.68
C LYS A 55 11.42 -5.57 2.84
N GLY A 56 10.88 -5.28 4.03
CA GLY A 56 9.44 -5.28 4.26
C GLY A 56 8.77 -4.15 3.49
N LEU A 57 9.38 -2.96 3.51
CA LEU A 57 8.85 -1.81 2.78
C LEU A 57 8.85 -2.02 1.25
N ARG A 58 9.82 -2.79 0.70
CA ARG A 58 9.88 -3.11 -0.74
C ARG A 58 8.62 -3.79 -1.26
N GLN A 59 7.98 -4.64 -0.44
CA GLN A 59 6.77 -5.35 -0.83
C GLN A 59 5.58 -4.41 -1.06
N GLY A 60 5.60 -3.22 -0.45
CA GLY A 60 4.57 -2.20 -0.64
C GLY A 60 4.80 -1.30 -1.86
N VAL A 61 5.91 -1.45 -2.58
CA VAL A 61 6.23 -0.61 -3.73
C VAL A 61 5.54 -1.17 -4.97
N TYR A 62 4.77 -0.32 -5.65
CA TYR A 62 4.10 -0.71 -6.91
C TYR A 62 4.87 -0.21 -8.12
N LEU A 63 5.42 1.01 -8.04
CA LEU A 63 6.19 1.65 -9.10
C LEU A 63 7.48 2.22 -8.52
N LEU A 64 8.58 2.01 -9.24
CA LEU A 64 9.88 2.60 -8.94
C LEU A 64 10.48 3.15 -10.23
N ASN A 65 10.74 4.47 -10.26
CA ASN A 65 11.33 5.16 -11.42
C ASN A 65 10.62 4.85 -12.75
N GLY A 66 9.28 4.74 -12.73
CA GLY A 66 8.47 4.41 -13.92
C GLY A 66 8.38 2.92 -14.24
N ILE A 67 9.06 2.04 -13.50
CA ILE A 67 9.02 0.59 -13.69
C ILE A 67 8.02 -0.02 -12.71
N LEU A 68 7.10 -0.85 -13.21
CA LEU A 68 6.18 -1.62 -12.39
C LEU A 68 6.94 -2.74 -11.66
N THR A 69 6.82 -2.77 -10.34
CA THR A 69 7.49 -3.76 -9.48
C THR A 69 6.55 -4.82 -8.93
N HIS A 70 5.24 -4.53 -8.91
CA HIS A 70 4.24 -5.44 -8.36
C HIS A 70 3.75 -6.46 -9.40
N ALA A 71 4.29 -7.68 -9.35
CA ALA A 71 4.04 -8.73 -10.33
C ALA A 71 2.55 -9.08 -10.51
N GLN A 72 1.74 -9.05 -9.44
CA GLN A 72 0.31 -9.36 -9.56
C GLN A 72 -0.46 -8.30 -10.37
N ILE A 73 -0.04 -7.03 -10.29
CA ILE A 73 -0.65 -5.95 -11.07
C ILE A 73 -0.22 -6.11 -12.53
N GLY A 74 1.06 -6.43 -12.77
CA GLY A 74 1.57 -6.74 -14.10
C GLY A 74 0.78 -7.85 -14.77
N LYS A 75 0.56 -8.95 -14.07
CA LYS A 75 -0.23 -10.09 -14.57
C LYS A 75 -1.71 -9.75 -14.80
N LEU A 76 -2.32 -8.94 -13.92
CA LEU A 76 -3.74 -8.58 -14.03
C LEU A 76 -4.03 -7.69 -15.24
N TYR A 77 -3.09 -6.80 -15.58
CA TYR A 77 -3.26 -5.81 -16.65
C TYR A 77 -2.38 -6.07 -17.89
N ASP A 78 -1.71 -7.22 -17.95
CA ASP A 78 -0.78 -7.59 -19.02
C ASP A 78 0.33 -6.54 -19.26
N LEU A 79 0.88 -6.01 -18.16
CA LEU A 79 1.95 -5.02 -18.16
C LEU A 79 3.30 -5.66 -17.78
N PRO A 80 4.41 -5.23 -18.41
CA PRO A 80 5.74 -5.67 -18.01
C PRO A 80 6.01 -5.23 -16.57
N SER A 81 6.48 -6.15 -15.74
CA SER A 81 6.91 -5.88 -14.37
C SER A 81 8.30 -6.46 -14.12
N SER A 82 9.08 -5.78 -13.28
CA SER A 82 10.45 -6.16 -12.94
C SER A 82 10.59 -6.35 -11.44
N ASP A 83 11.42 -7.31 -11.02
CA ASP A 83 11.69 -7.51 -9.60
C ASP A 83 12.37 -6.28 -8.99
N ILE A 84 11.82 -5.77 -7.89
CA ILE A 84 12.37 -4.64 -7.17
C ILE A 84 13.78 -4.92 -6.64
N ASP A 85 14.10 -6.15 -6.26
CA ASP A 85 15.42 -6.49 -5.75
C ASP A 85 16.49 -6.39 -6.85
N LEU A 86 16.14 -6.70 -8.10
CA LEU A 86 17.01 -6.48 -9.26
C LEU A 86 17.23 -4.98 -9.51
N LEU A 87 16.17 -4.18 -9.39
CA LEU A 87 16.28 -2.72 -9.54
C LEU A 87 17.13 -2.10 -8.42
N MET A 88 17.02 -2.59 -7.18
CA MET A 88 17.84 -2.13 -6.06
C MET A 88 19.32 -2.50 -6.17
N ALA A 89 19.66 -3.55 -6.92
CA ALA A 89 21.05 -3.91 -7.19
C ALA A 89 21.66 -3.08 -8.32
N ALA A 90 20.84 -2.60 -9.26
CA ALA A 90 21.27 -1.81 -10.41
C ALA A 90 21.48 -0.32 -10.10
N PHE A 91 20.81 0.23 -9.07
CA PHE A 91 20.88 1.63 -8.62
C PHE A 91 21.50 1.75 -7.23
#